data_AF-A0A1U9QUG1-F1
#
_entry.id   AF-A0A1U9QUG1-F1
#
_cell.length_a   1.000
_cell.length_b   1.000
_cell.length_c   1.000
_cell.angle_alpha   90.00
_cell.angle_beta   90.00
_cell.angle_gamma   90.00
#
_symmetry.space_group_name_H-M   'P 1'
#
loop_
_entity.id
_entity.type
_entity.pdbx_description
1 polymer ?
#
loop_
_entity_poly.entity_id
_entity_poly.type
_entity_poly.pdbx_seq_one_letter_code
_entity_poly.pdbx_strand_id
1 'polypeptide(L)'
;MTSTQAPQSPPPPLSRTEKALLGVVVPAGAGVGGLGLVASFDSVSSAAARWGFGEPWMLPIGIDLAIPVFTAANLLLIRLGMPLAWVRFVPWALTLVTCWLNIAAGESVSAKIAHGAMPLLWVVLSEIAAHVYAVRIGVATGARMERIRRSRWLFAPLTTLMLWRRMVLWETTDYREALDLEKNRLLVRAELRETYGRAWRRKAPSRDLVLLRLGELSPEPQPQPEPDPPSEPDIRPEPEAEPKPRKGRKSGAGVYRPRMTWEAAITKARKATADWPYEALDADPIRKAVGCSQERSRQLRDVLRAERDAEPARNASPAAV
;
A
#
# COMPACT_ATOMS: atom_id res chain seq x y z
N MET A 1 28.36 3.12 14.18
CA MET A 1 27.89 2.21 13.12
C MET A 1 26.70 2.89 12.47
N THR A 2 26.83 3.24 11.19
CA THR A 2 25.78 3.85 10.37
C THR A 2 24.65 2.85 10.19
N SER A 3 23.50 3.12 10.78
CA SER A 3 22.26 2.37 10.53
C SER A 3 21.91 2.53 9.05
N THR A 4 22.05 1.45 8.27
CA THR A 4 21.60 1.40 6.88
C THR A 4 20.08 1.52 6.88
N GLN A 5 19.59 2.75 6.73
CA GLN A 5 18.18 3.04 6.48
C GLN A 5 17.79 2.28 5.20
N ALA A 6 16.85 1.34 5.32
CA ALA A 6 16.31 0.69 4.13
C ALA A 6 15.64 1.78 3.28
N PRO A 7 15.97 1.92 1.98
CA PRO A 7 15.37 2.95 1.16
C PRO A 7 13.85 2.75 1.15
N GLN A 8 13.11 3.80 1.55
CA GLN A 8 11.66 3.83 1.41
C GLN A 8 11.34 3.47 -0.03
N SER A 9 10.70 2.32 -0.24
CA SER A 9 10.39 1.87 -1.58
C SER A 9 9.42 2.88 -2.20
N PRO A 10 9.76 3.51 -3.34
CA PRO A 10 8.87 4.45 -3.97
C PRO A 10 7.54 3.75 -4.28
N PRO A 11 6.41 4.49 -4.29
CA PRO A 11 5.13 3.93 -4.63
C PRO A 11 5.23 3.20 -5.98
N PRO A 12 4.59 2.03 -6.12
CA PRO A 12 4.70 1.24 -7.34
C PRO A 12 4.34 2.09 -8.56
N PRO A 13 5.08 1.97 -9.67
CA PRO A 13 4.78 2.71 -10.88
C PRO A 13 3.39 2.32 -11.40
N LEU A 14 2.67 3.30 -11.96
CA LEU A 14 1.35 3.05 -12.55
C LEU A 14 1.44 1.98 -13.65
N SER A 15 0.60 0.97 -13.56
CA SER A 15 0.40 -0.04 -14.58
C SER A 15 -0.12 0.57 -15.88
N ARG A 16 -0.02 -0.16 -17.00
CA ARG A 16 -0.54 0.32 -18.30
C ARG A 16 -2.05 0.58 -18.25
N THR A 17 -2.80 -0.28 -17.55
CA THR A 17 -4.24 -0.12 -17.37
C THR A 17 -4.58 1.11 -16.53
N GLU A 18 -3.84 1.36 -15.44
CA GLU A 18 -4.03 2.55 -14.62
C GLU A 18 -3.69 3.84 -15.39
N LYS A 19 -2.65 3.82 -16.23
CA LYS A 19 -2.33 4.96 -17.10
C LYS A 19 -3.42 5.22 -18.14
N ALA A 20 -3.95 4.17 -18.77
CA ALA A 20 -5.06 4.29 -19.72
C ALA A 20 -6.32 4.83 -19.04
N LEU A 21 -6.65 4.30 -17.84
CA LEU A 21 -7.77 4.78 -17.03
C LEU A 21 -7.59 6.25 -16.66
N LEU A 22 -6.40 6.64 -16.21
CA LEU A 22 -6.08 8.04 -15.91
C LEU A 22 -6.27 8.94 -17.14
N GLY A 23 -5.82 8.47 -18.31
CA GLY A 23 -5.98 9.16 -19.59
C GLY A 23 -7.44 9.39 -20.01
N VAL A 24 -8.38 8.57 -19.52
CA VAL A 24 -9.83 8.74 -19.77
C VAL A 24 -10.50 9.56 -18.65
N VAL A 25 -10.18 9.25 -17.39
CA VAL A 25 -10.84 9.86 -16.22
C VAL A 25 -10.50 11.34 -16.08
N VAL A 26 -9.26 11.74 -16.34
CA VAL A 26 -8.84 13.15 -16.23
C VAL A 26 -9.63 14.05 -17.20
N PRO A 27 -9.67 13.78 -18.52
CA PRO A 27 -10.45 14.62 -19.44
C PRO A 27 -11.95 14.53 -19.21
N ALA A 28 -12.49 13.36 -18.86
CA ALA A 28 -13.91 13.22 -18.52
C ALA A 28 -14.27 14.06 -17.28
N GLY A 29 -13.44 14.02 -16.23
CA GLY A 29 -13.59 14.84 -15.04
C GLY A 29 -13.51 16.32 -15.36
N ALA A 30 -12.52 16.75 -16.15
CA ALA A 30 -12.40 18.14 -16.62
C ALA A 30 -13.64 18.60 -17.41
N GLY A 31 -14.20 17.74 -18.27
CA GLY A 31 -15.43 18.01 -19.00
C GLY A 31 -16.64 18.19 -18.09
N VAL A 32 -16.84 17.28 -17.13
CA VAL A 32 -17.93 17.38 -16.14
C VAL A 32 -17.79 18.63 -15.27
N GLY A 33 -16.58 18.92 -14.80
CA GLY A 33 -16.28 20.12 -14.04
C GLY A 33 -16.54 21.39 -14.84
N GLY A 34 -16.11 21.43 -16.10
CA GLY A 34 -16.36 22.54 -17.02
C GLY A 34 -17.84 22.78 -17.28
N LEU A 35 -18.64 21.73 -17.48
CA LEU A 35 -20.09 21.85 -17.60
C LEU A 35 -20.73 22.42 -16.32
N GLY A 36 -20.26 22.00 -15.14
CA GLY A 36 -20.71 22.55 -13.86
C GLY A 36 -20.41 24.05 -13.74
N LEU A 37 -19.23 24.49 -14.19
CA LEU A 37 -18.85 25.91 -14.24
C LEU A 37 -19.74 26.72 -15.19
N VAL A 38 -19.96 26.23 -16.42
CA VAL A 38 -20.83 26.89 -17.40
C VAL A 38 -22.26 27.02 -16.87
N ALA A 39 -22.81 25.97 -16.26
CA ALA A 39 -24.14 26.01 -15.67
C ALA A 39 -24.27 26.95 -14.47
N SER A 40 -23.19 27.13 -13.69
CA SER A 40 -23.10 28.06 -12.56
C SER A 40 -22.94 29.52 -13.02
N PHE A 41 -22.29 29.74 -14.16
CA PHE A 41 -21.89 31.05 -14.64
C PHE A 41 -23.05 32.03 -14.77
N ASP A 42 -24.14 31.65 -15.43
CA ASP A 42 -25.29 32.54 -15.65
C ASP A 42 -25.98 32.94 -14.34
N SER A 43 -26.12 31.97 -13.43
CA SER A 43 -26.68 32.16 -12.09
C SER A 43 -25.89 33.21 -11.29
N VAL A 44 -24.57 33.04 -11.22
CA VAL A 44 -23.68 33.92 -10.45
C VAL A 44 -23.51 35.28 -11.13
N SER A 45 -23.40 35.31 -12.46
CA SER A 45 -23.32 36.55 -13.25
C SER A 45 -24.61 37.37 -13.10
N SER A 46 -25.78 36.74 -13.12
CA SER A 46 -27.05 37.43 -12.87
C SER A 46 -27.11 38.06 -11.47
N ALA A 47 -26.54 37.37 -10.46
CA ALA A 47 -26.48 37.90 -9.10
C ALA A 47 -25.54 39.11 -9.01
N ALA A 48 -24.38 39.05 -9.66
CA ALA A 48 -23.45 40.17 -9.75
C ALA A 48 -24.10 41.39 -10.43
N ALA A 49 -24.88 41.18 -11.48
CA ALA A 49 -25.61 42.25 -12.17
C ALA A 49 -26.62 42.93 -11.23
N ARG A 50 -27.38 42.16 -10.45
CA ARG A 50 -28.32 42.69 -9.44
C ARG A 50 -27.62 43.48 -8.33
N TRP A 51 -26.36 43.20 -8.08
CA TRP A 51 -25.53 43.91 -7.09
C TRP A 51 -24.80 45.12 -7.65
N GLY A 52 -24.99 45.46 -8.93
CA GLY A 52 -24.43 46.65 -9.54
C GLY A 52 -22.99 46.50 -10.02
N PHE A 53 -22.51 45.27 -10.26
CA PHE A 53 -21.22 45.08 -10.92
C PHE A 53 -21.29 45.60 -12.37
N GLY A 54 -20.32 46.42 -12.77
CA GLY A 54 -20.22 46.93 -14.15
C GLY A 54 -19.92 45.83 -15.18
N GLU A 55 -19.18 44.81 -14.76
CA GLU A 55 -18.89 43.59 -15.55
C GLU A 55 -19.28 42.34 -14.75
N PRO A 56 -20.56 41.93 -14.79
CA PRO A 56 -21.09 40.86 -13.94
C PRO A 56 -20.40 39.50 -14.11
N TRP A 57 -19.85 39.24 -15.30
CA TRP A 57 -19.12 38.02 -15.64
C TRP A 57 -17.80 37.87 -14.86
N MET A 58 -17.22 38.96 -14.36
CA MET A 58 -15.95 38.92 -13.61
C MET A 58 -16.10 38.17 -12.28
N LEU A 59 -17.27 38.22 -11.65
CA LEU A 59 -17.50 37.58 -10.35
C LEU A 59 -17.35 36.04 -10.42
N PRO A 60 -18.09 35.31 -11.29
CA PRO A 60 -17.89 33.86 -11.40
C PRO A 60 -16.47 33.51 -11.86
N ILE A 61 -15.93 34.22 -12.87
CA ILE A 61 -14.57 33.93 -13.37
C ILE A 61 -13.53 34.15 -12.28
N GLY A 62 -13.63 35.23 -11.52
CA GLY A 62 -12.69 35.53 -10.44
C GLY A 62 -12.69 34.46 -9.36
N ILE A 63 -13.87 33.98 -8.95
CA ILE A 63 -13.98 32.94 -7.92
C ILE A 63 -13.48 31.59 -8.46
N ASP A 64 -13.89 31.20 -9.66
CA ASP A 64 -13.58 29.89 -10.23
C ASP A 64 -12.11 29.77 -10.66
N LEU A 65 -11.45 30.88 -11.03
CA LEU A 65 -10.01 30.95 -11.26
C LEU A 65 -9.21 30.98 -9.95
N ALA A 66 -9.73 31.64 -8.92
CA ALA A 66 -9.05 31.74 -7.63
C ALA A 66 -8.86 30.36 -6.97
N ILE A 67 -9.83 29.45 -7.06
CA ILE A 67 -9.76 28.11 -6.45
C ILE A 67 -8.51 27.33 -6.91
N PRO A 68 -8.29 27.04 -8.21
CA PRO A 68 -7.09 26.33 -8.66
C PRO A 68 -5.81 27.15 -8.45
N VAL A 69 -5.85 28.48 -8.57
CA VAL A 69 -4.67 29.33 -8.36
C VAL A 69 -4.18 29.29 -6.91
N PHE A 70 -5.05 29.52 -5.92
CA PHE A 70 -4.69 29.44 -4.51
C PHE A 70 -4.30 28.01 -4.11
N THR A 71 -4.94 27.01 -4.71
CA THR A 71 -4.58 25.60 -4.51
C THR A 71 -3.17 25.33 -5.04
N ALA A 72 -2.84 25.75 -6.27
CA ALA A 72 -1.52 25.61 -6.86
C ALA A 72 -0.43 26.37 -6.07
N ALA A 73 -0.73 27.60 -5.65
CA ALA A 73 0.17 28.39 -4.79
C ALA A 73 0.44 27.67 -3.45
N ASN A 74 -0.58 27.11 -2.81
CA ASN A 74 -0.42 26.33 -1.59
C ASN A 74 0.45 25.07 -1.82
N LEU A 75 0.24 24.35 -2.92
CA LEU A 75 1.07 23.20 -3.29
C LEU A 75 2.54 23.60 -3.55
N LEU A 76 2.76 24.75 -4.19
CA LEU A 76 4.09 25.30 -4.40
C LEU A 76 4.76 25.67 -3.08
N LEU A 77 4.03 26.29 -2.14
CA LEU A 77 4.53 26.59 -0.80
C LEU A 77 4.93 25.32 -0.03
N ILE A 78 4.12 24.26 -0.11
CA ILE A 78 4.47 22.95 0.44
C ILE A 78 5.75 22.40 -0.23
N ARG A 79 5.85 22.52 -1.55
CA ARG A 79 7.01 22.06 -2.32
C ARG A 79 8.31 22.79 -1.97
N LEU A 80 8.21 24.07 -1.60
CA LEU A 80 9.32 24.92 -1.16
C LEU A 80 9.65 24.77 0.33
N GLY A 81 8.92 23.93 1.08
CA GLY A 81 9.15 23.75 2.51
C GLY A 81 8.61 24.88 3.39
N MET A 82 7.74 25.75 2.85
CA MET A 82 7.13 26.88 3.56
C MET A 82 5.60 26.77 3.59
N PRO A 83 5.02 25.70 4.17
CA PRO A 83 3.58 25.46 4.09
C PRO A 83 2.78 26.51 4.86
N LEU A 84 1.91 27.24 4.17
CA LEU A 84 1.05 28.25 4.78
C LEU A 84 -0.32 27.66 5.11
N ALA A 85 -0.43 27.09 6.31
CA ALA A 85 -1.56 26.32 6.80
C ALA A 85 -2.94 26.98 6.59
N TRP A 86 -3.07 28.30 6.68
CA TRP A 86 -4.37 28.97 6.57
C TRP A 86 -4.86 29.11 5.11
N VAL A 87 -3.95 29.14 4.13
CA VAL A 87 -4.31 29.29 2.70
C VAL A 87 -5.18 28.13 2.23
N ARG A 88 -5.05 26.95 2.85
CA ARG A 88 -5.90 25.79 2.58
C ARG A 88 -7.40 26.09 2.73
N PHE A 89 -7.77 27.07 3.55
CA PHE A 89 -9.17 27.41 3.80
C PHE A 89 -9.73 28.38 2.76
N VAL A 90 -8.88 29.06 1.98
CA VAL A 90 -9.32 30.04 0.97
C VAL A 90 -10.18 29.37 -0.12
N PRO A 91 -9.76 28.26 -0.76
CA PRO A 91 -10.61 27.54 -1.70
C PRO A 91 -11.95 27.08 -1.11
N TRP A 92 -11.95 26.67 0.17
CA TRP A 92 -13.18 26.22 0.86
C TRP A 92 -14.15 27.38 1.11
N ALA A 93 -13.64 28.53 1.53
CA ALA A 93 -14.45 29.73 1.71
C ALA A 93 -15.02 30.21 0.37
N LEU A 94 -14.19 30.25 -0.68
CA LEU A 94 -14.63 30.60 -2.04
C LEU A 94 -15.70 29.65 -2.56
N THR A 95 -15.52 28.34 -2.37
CA THR A 95 -16.53 27.33 -2.73
C THR A 95 -17.86 27.57 -2.02
N LEU A 96 -17.82 27.85 -0.71
CA LEU A 96 -19.00 28.12 0.08
C LEU A 96 -19.75 29.36 -0.44
N VAL A 97 -19.00 30.40 -0.84
CA VAL A 97 -19.56 31.58 -1.51
C VAL A 97 -20.19 31.18 -2.84
N THR A 98 -19.51 30.45 -3.72
CA THR A 98 -20.07 30.03 -5.02
C THR A 98 -21.35 29.21 -4.87
N CYS A 99 -21.37 28.26 -3.92
CA CYS A 99 -22.55 27.47 -3.61
C CYS A 99 -23.69 28.35 -3.12
N TRP A 100 -23.41 29.31 -2.23
CA TRP A 100 -24.42 30.24 -1.73
C TRP A 100 -25.03 31.10 -2.84
N LEU A 101 -24.19 31.66 -3.73
CA LEU A 101 -24.64 32.45 -4.88
C LEU A 101 -25.57 31.64 -5.80
N ASN A 102 -25.21 30.38 -6.06
CA ASN A 102 -26.02 29.50 -6.88
C ASN A 102 -27.33 29.08 -6.20
N ILE A 103 -27.31 28.81 -4.90
CA ILE A 103 -28.51 28.53 -4.12
C ILE A 103 -29.43 29.76 -4.12
N ALA A 104 -28.88 30.96 -4.01
CA ALA A 104 -29.66 32.20 -4.01
C ALA A 104 -30.35 32.47 -5.35
N ALA A 105 -29.85 31.90 -6.45
CA ALA A 105 -30.46 32.03 -7.78
C ALA A 105 -31.62 31.04 -8.03
N GLY A 106 -31.73 29.95 -7.27
CA GLY A 106 -32.78 28.94 -7.47
C GLY A 106 -34.12 29.35 -6.86
N GLU A 107 -35.22 29.25 -7.62
CA GLU A 107 -36.57 29.59 -7.12
C GLU A 107 -37.25 28.44 -6.36
N SER A 108 -37.07 27.20 -6.81
CA SER A 108 -37.59 26.00 -6.15
C SER A 108 -36.54 25.31 -5.29
N VAL A 109 -36.96 24.52 -4.29
CA VAL A 109 -36.03 23.73 -3.45
C VAL A 109 -35.14 22.82 -4.31
N SER A 110 -35.72 22.17 -5.33
CA SER A 110 -34.99 21.32 -6.27
C SER A 110 -33.96 22.10 -7.08
N ALA A 111 -34.32 23.29 -7.58
CA ALA A 111 -33.40 24.15 -8.32
C ALA A 111 -32.26 24.65 -7.43
N LYS A 112 -32.55 25.06 -6.19
CA LYS A 112 -31.52 25.48 -5.21
C LYS A 112 -30.48 24.39 -4.98
N ILE A 113 -30.92 23.14 -4.80
CA ILE A 113 -30.03 21.99 -4.62
C ILE A 113 -29.22 21.75 -5.89
N ALA A 114 -29.87 21.72 -7.07
CA ALA A 114 -29.19 21.47 -8.34
C ALA A 114 -28.13 22.53 -8.64
N HIS A 115 -28.48 23.82 -8.61
CA HIS A 115 -27.54 24.92 -8.85
C HIS A 115 -26.44 24.97 -7.80
N GLY A 116 -26.76 24.77 -6.52
CA GLY A 116 -25.77 24.76 -5.44
C GLY A 116 -24.76 23.61 -5.51
N ALA A 117 -25.15 22.47 -6.09
CA ALA A 117 -24.30 21.30 -6.23
C ALA A 117 -23.35 21.36 -7.43
N MET A 118 -23.67 22.11 -8.49
CA MET A 118 -22.85 22.18 -9.72
C MET A 118 -21.40 22.65 -9.46
N PRO A 119 -21.15 23.72 -8.67
CA PRO A 119 -19.79 24.16 -8.36
C PRO A 119 -18.96 23.12 -7.60
N LEU A 120 -19.62 22.27 -6.79
CA LEU A 120 -18.93 21.24 -6.00
C LEU A 120 -18.22 20.22 -6.90
N LEU A 121 -18.74 19.95 -8.11
CA LEU A 121 -18.11 19.01 -9.04
C LEU A 121 -16.71 19.49 -9.44
N TRP A 122 -16.58 20.77 -9.80
CA TRP A 122 -15.29 21.37 -10.13
C TRP A 122 -14.35 21.41 -8.92
N VAL A 123 -14.87 21.79 -7.76
CA VAL A 123 -14.07 21.88 -6.53
C VAL A 123 -13.54 20.52 -6.11
N VAL A 124 -14.38 19.50 -6.10
CA VAL A 124 -13.97 18.11 -5.79
C VAL A 124 -12.91 17.64 -6.77
N LEU A 125 -13.06 17.92 -8.07
CA LEU A 125 -12.04 17.58 -9.05
C LEU A 125 -10.70 18.29 -8.75
N SER A 126 -10.72 19.58 -8.45
CA SER A 126 -9.53 20.36 -8.12
C SER A 126 -8.86 19.88 -6.83
N GLU A 127 -9.64 19.51 -5.81
CA GLU A 127 -9.14 18.99 -4.53
C GLU A 127 -8.51 17.60 -4.71
N ILE A 128 -9.11 16.73 -5.55
CA ILE A 128 -8.51 15.43 -5.91
C ILE A 128 -7.16 15.65 -6.59
N ALA A 129 -7.08 16.54 -7.57
CA ALA A 129 -5.82 16.85 -8.25
C ALA A 129 -4.76 17.37 -7.28
N ALA A 130 -5.15 18.30 -6.40
CA ALA A 130 -4.28 18.84 -5.37
C ALA A 130 -3.81 17.79 -4.37
N HIS A 131 -4.71 16.90 -3.93
CA HIS A 131 -4.39 15.80 -3.04
C HIS A 131 -3.37 14.84 -3.66
N VAL A 132 -3.60 14.43 -4.92
CA VAL A 132 -2.67 13.57 -5.65
C VAL A 132 -1.29 14.22 -5.74
N TYR A 133 -1.22 15.51 -6.09
CA TYR A 133 0.03 16.24 -6.18
C TYR A 133 0.73 16.39 -4.82
N ALA A 134 -0.01 16.73 -3.76
CA ALA A 134 0.50 16.84 -2.40
C ALA A 134 1.05 15.51 -1.87
N VAL A 135 0.36 14.39 -2.15
CA VAL A 135 0.84 13.04 -1.80
C VAL A 135 2.14 12.73 -2.54
N ARG A 136 2.24 13.07 -3.83
CA ARG A 136 3.46 12.87 -4.61
C ARG A 136 4.63 13.69 -4.08
N ILE A 137 4.41 14.96 -3.72
CA ILE A 137 5.44 15.80 -3.09
C ILE A 137 5.82 15.24 -1.73
N GLY A 138 4.86 14.92 -0.87
CA GLY A 138 5.12 14.46 0.49
C GLY A 138 5.85 13.11 0.55
N VAL A 139 5.67 12.26 -0.46
CA VAL A 139 6.50 11.05 -0.65
C VAL A 139 7.89 11.42 -1.15
N ALA A 140 8.01 12.36 -2.10
CA ALA A 140 9.30 12.76 -2.66
C ALA A 140 10.20 13.52 -1.65
N THR A 141 9.62 14.24 -0.70
CA THR A 141 10.38 15.01 0.31
C THR A 141 10.77 14.21 1.54
N GLY A 142 10.29 12.96 1.71
CA GLY A 142 10.64 12.07 2.83
C GLY A 142 10.19 12.56 4.22
N ALA A 143 9.69 13.79 4.34
CA ALA A 143 9.31 14.43 5.60
C ALA A 143 7.99 13.89 6.21
N ARG A 144 7.41 12.83 5.63
CA ARG A 144 6.14 12.28 6.09
C ARG A 144 6.36 11.24 7.17
N MET A 145 6.14 11.65 8.42
CA MET A 145 5.95 10.74 9.54
C MET A 145 4.77 9.79 9.26
N GLU A 146 5.00 8.48 9.27
CA GLU A 146 3.96 7.48 9.08
C GLU A 146 2.99 7.51 10.29
N ARG A 147 1.69 7.45 10.01
CA ARG A 147 0.68 7.46 11.07
C ARG A 147 0.64 6.12 11.80
N ILE A 148 0.66 6.16 13.12
CA ILE A 148 0.42 4.98 13.94
C ILE A 148 -0.99 4.43 13.68
N ARG A 149 -1.08 3.10 13.56
CA ARG A 149 -2.32 2.36 13.26
C ARG A 149 -3.42 2.70 14.29
N ARG A 150 -4.60 3.10 13.80
CA ARG A 150 -5.75 3.50 14.64
C ARG A 150 -6.15 2.44 15.67
N SER A 151 -6.04 1.15 15.33
CA SER A 151 -6.33 0.05 16.26
C SER A 151 -5.45 0.09 17.51
N ARG A 152 -4.18 0.49 17.40
CA ARG A 152 -3.27 0.57 18.55
C ARG A 152 -3.64 1.70 19.49
N TRP A 153 -4.17 2.81 18.97
CA TRP A 153 -4.74 3.88 19.80
C TRP A 153 -5.93 3.38 20.64
N LEU A 154 -6.75 2.48 20.09
CA LEU A 154 -7.88 1.90 20.79
C LEU A 154 -7.45 0.90 21.88
N PHE A 155 -6.55 -0.03 21.55
CA PHE A 155 -6.17 -1.12 22.47
C PHE A 155 -5.01 -0.77 23.42
N ALA A 156 -4.20 0.23 23.09
CA ALA A 156 -3.00 0.58 23.84
C ALA A 156 -2.66 2.08 23.75
N PRO A 157 -3.54 2.98 24.24
CA PRO A 157 -3.40 4.43 24.05
C PRO A 157 -2.12 5.00 24.68
N LEU A 158 -1.78 4.58 25.91
CA LEU A 158 -0.61 5.11 26.64
C LEU A 158 0.72 4.69 26.00
N THR A 159 0.86 3.42 25.62
CA THR A 159 2.06 2.92 24.94
C THR A 159 2.17 3.47 23.52
N THR A 160 1.02 3.76 22.89
CA THR A 160 0.96 4.45 21.60
C THR A 160 1.41 5.89 21.71
N LEU A 161 0.98 6.63 22.73
CA LEU A 161 1.45 7.99 22.97
C LEU A 161 2.96 8.05 23.23
N MET A 162 3.51 7.10 24.00
CA MET A 162 4.95 7.02 24.23
C MET A 162 5.74 6.70 22.95
N LEU A 163 5.23 5.76 22.13
CA LEU A 163 5.83 5.46 20.82
C LEU A 163 5.79 6.69 19.92
N TRP A 164 4.64 7.35 19.81
CA TRP A 164 4.47 8.57 19.01
C TRP A 164 5.44 9.68 19.43
N ARG A 165 5.51 9.97 20.73
CA ARG A 165 6.45 10.97 21.26
C ARG A 165 7.88 10.64 20.87
N ARG A 166 8.26 9.36 20.88
CA ARG A 166 9.60 8.93 20.48
C ARG A 166 9.83 9.07 18.99
N MET A 167 8.88 8.65 18.15
CA MET A 167 8.97 8.85 16.69
C MET A 167 9.18 10.32 16.35
N VAL A 168 8.48 11.23 17.03
CA VAL A 168 8.63 12.68 16.84
C VAL A 168 9.98 13.19 17.33
N LEU A 169 10.45 12.77 18.51
CA LEU A 169 11.71 13.26 19.10
C LEU A 169 12.97 12.75 18.38
N TRP A 170 12.91 11.57 17.79
CA TRP A 170 14.04 10.92 17.11
C TRP A 170 13.87 10.89 15.59
N GLU A 171 12.90 11.63 15.07
CA GLU A 171 12.57 11.74 13.64
C GLU A 171 12.45 10.37 12.94
N THR A 172 12.01 9.34 13.68
CA THR A 172 11.78 8.00 13.14
C THR A 172 10.49 8.00 12.32
N THR A 173 10.61 8.25 11.01
CA THR A 173 9.47 8.43 10.12
C THR A 173 8.70 7.14 9.82
N ASP A 174 9.35 5.98 9.90
CA ASP A 174 8.74 4.67 9.61
C ASP A 174 8.11 4.05 10.86
N TYR A 175 6.83 3.67 10.77
CA TYR A 175 6.11 3.07 11.88
C TYR A 175 6.61 1.65 12.23
N ARG A 176 7.02 0.86 11.24
CA ARG A 176 7.55 -0.50 11.47
C ARG A 176 8.91 -0.43 12.15
N GLU A 177 9.78 0.45 11.66
CA GLU A 177 11.07 0.72 12.30
C GLU A 177 10.89 1.15 13.76
N ALA A 178 9.96 2.08 14.02
CA ALA A 178 9.66 2.51 15.38
C ALA A 178 9.15 1.37 16.28
N LEU A 179 8.35 0.44 15.74
CA LEU A 179 7.91 -0.75 16.48
C LEU A 179 9.06 -1.70 16.80
N ASP A 180 9.97 -1.92 15.85
CA ASP A 180 11.13 -2.79 16.04
C ASP A 180 12.09 -2.20 17.08
N LEU A 181 12.32 -0.87 17.05
CA LEU A 181 13.08 -0.17 18.08
C LEU A 181 12.44 -0.29 19.47
N GLU A 182 11.11 -0.18 19.57
CA GLU A 182 10.42 -0.36 20.86
C GLU A 182 10.47 -1.82 21.33
N LYS A 183 10.37 -2.80 20.42
CA LYS A 183 10.56 -4.22 20.72
C LYS A 183 11.97 -4.49 21.25
N ASN A 184 13.00 -4.03 20.57
CA ASN A 184 14.41 -4.21 20.97
C ASN A 184 14.66 -3.60 22.35
N ARG A 185 14.12 -2.41 22.61
CA ARG A 185 14.21 -1.78 23.93
C ARG A 185 13.56 -2.60 25.03
N LEU A 186 12.43 -3.23 24.77
CA LEU A 186 11.76 -4.11 25.74
C LEU A 186 12.60 -5.35 26.03
N LEU A 187 13.24 -5.94 25.00
CA LEU A 187 14.15 -7.07 25.15
C LEU A 187 15.38 -6.70 26.00
N VAL A 188 16.08 -5.62 25.66
CA VAL A 188 17.24 -5.14 26.45
C VAL A 188 16.84 -4.83 27.90
N ARG A 189 15.65 -4.24 28.10
CA ARG A 189 15.15 -4.01 29.46
C ARG A 189 14.88 -5.30 30.23
N ALA A 190 14.45 -6.35 29.54
CA ALA A 190 14.25 -7.67 30.14
C ALA A 190 15.59 -8.31 30.51
N GLU A 191 16.56 -8.28 29.60
CA GLU A 191 17.93 -8.75 29.80
C GLU A 191 18.61 -8.06 30.98
N LEU A 192 18.59 -6.71 31.03
CA LEU A 192 19.13 -5.96 32.18
C LEU A 192 18.43 -6.33 33.50
N ARG A 193 17.13 -6.65 33.45
CA ARG A 193 16.38 -7.07 34.64
C ARG A 193 16.73 -8.49 35.07
N GLU A 194 17.09 -9.36 34.13
CA GLU A 194 17.59 -10.70 34.38
C GLU A 194 18.99 -10.65 35.01
N THR A 195 19.93 -9.91 34.41
CA THR A 195 21.32 -9.80 34.88
C THR A 195 21.43 -9.11 36.24
N TYR A 196 20.74 -7.97 36.44
CA TYR A 196 20.91 -7.12 37.63
C TYR A 196 19.73 -7.18 38.62
N GLY A 197 18.70 -7.97 38.32
CA GLY A 197 17.53 -8.17 39.16
C GLY A 197 16.61 -6.95 39.27
N ARG A 198 15.85 -6.88 40.38
CA ARG A 198 14.84 -5.81 40.59
C ARG A 198 15.43 -4.40 40.63
N ALA A 199 16.68 -4.27 41.10
CA ALA A 199 17.40 -3.00 41.22
C ALA A 199 18.27 -2.65 39.98
N TRP A 200 17.99 -3.26 38.82
CA TRP A 200 18.78 -3.09 37.59
C TRP A 200 19.05 -1.63 37.22
N ARG A 201 18.09 -0.72 37.43
CA ARG A 201 18.28 0.71 37.12
C ARG A 201 19.39 1.39 37.91
N ARG A 202 19.75 0.85 39.08
CA ARG A 202 20.84 1.38 39.94
C ARG A 202 22.14 0.58 39.79
N LYS A 203 22.04 -0.68 39.38
CA LYS A 203 23.17 -1.62 39.29
C LYS A 203 23.78 -1.74 37.89
N ALA A 204 22.99 -1.50 36.84
CA ALA A 204 23.48 -1.59 35.47
C ALA A 204 24.52 -0.48 35.19
N PRO A 205 25.56 -0.79 34.39
CA PRO A 205 26.54 0.18 33.94
C PRO A 205 25.89 1.43 33.35
N SER A 206 26.46 2.61 33.63
CA SER A 206 25.95 3.88 33.11
C SER A 206 25.90 3.90 31.58
N ARG A 207 26.87 3.24 30.92
CA ARG A 207 26.92 3.08 29.46
C ARG A 207 25.66 2.38 28.94
N ASP A 208 25.25 1.28 29.56
CA ASP A 208 24.07 0.52 29.14
C ASP A 208 22.79 1.32 29.37
N LEU A 209 22.70 2.05 30.49
CA LEU A 209 21.55 2.91 30.76
C LEU A 209 21.43 4.07 29.76
N VAL A 210 22.56 4.62 29.30
CA VAL A 210 22.62 5.64 28.26
C VAL A 210 22.21 5.07 26.91
N LEU A 211 22.80 3.95 26.48
CA LEU A 211 22.47 3.30 25.22
C LEU A 211 20.99 2.86 25.16
N LEU A 212 20.40 2.41 26.28
CA LEU A 212 18.98 2.08 26.38
C LEU A 212 18.08 3.33 26.24
N ARG A 213 18.57 4.49 26.68
CA ARG A 213 17.86 5.77 26.58
C ARG A 213 17.93 6.34 25.17
N LEU A 214 19.09 6.20 24.52
CA LEU A 214 19.32 6.57 23.12
C LEU A 214 18.63 5.62 22.15
N GLY A 215 18.31 4.38 22.57
CA GLY A 215 17.71 3.36 21.70
C GLY A 215 18.74 2.64 20.82
N GLU A 216 20.03 2.78 21.14
CA GLU A 216 21.16 2.21 20.39
C GLU A 216 21.63 0.85 20.94
N LEU A 217 21.07 0.43 22.08
CA LEU A 217 21.32 -0.90 22.63
C LEU A 217 20.45 -1.91 21.86
N SER A 218 21.12 -2.81 21.13
CA SER A 218 20.50 -4.02 20.60
C SER A 218 20.66 -5.17 21.60
N PRO A 219 19.66 -6.06 21.73
CA PRO A 219 19.81 -7.28 22.51
C PRO A 219 20.93 -8.14 21.93
N GLU A 220 21.62 -8.89 22.79
CA GLU A 220 22.63 -9.85 22.34
C GLU A 220 21.96 -10.88 21.39
N PRO A 221 22.57 -11.22 20.25
CA PRO A 221 22.00 -12.21 19.34
C PRO A 221 21.82 -13.54 20.07
N GLN A 222 20.56 -13.95 20.28
CA GLN A 222 20.30 -15.29 20.81
C GLN A 222 20.76 -16.32 19.77
N PRO A 223 21.53 -17.35 20.17
CA PRO A 223 21.88 -18.44 19.27
C PRO A 223 20.60 -19.05 18.71
N GLN A 224 20.45 -19.07 17.38
CA GLN A 224 19.42 -19.90 16.75
C GLN A 224 19.73 -21.35 17.12
N PRO A 225 18.75 -22.15 17.57
CA PRO A 225 18.97 -23.58 17.74
C PRO A 225 19.38 -24.15 16.38
N GLU A 226 20.61 -24.62 16.26
CA GLU A 226 21.02 -25.47 15.14
C GLU A 226 20.07 -26.67 15.10
N PRO A 227 19.58 -27.08 13.92
CA PRO A 227 18.79 -28.29 13.82
C PRO A 227 19.65 -29.47 14.27
N ASP A 228 19.17 -30.20 15.29
CA ASP A 228 19.79 -31.44 15.74
C ASP A 228 20.02 -32.38 14.54
N PRO A 229 21.19 -33.02 14.43
CA PRO A 229 21.42 -34.00 13.38
C PRO A 229 20.40 -35.14 13.50
N PRO A 230 19.94 -35.74 12.37
CA PRO A 230 18.90 -36.75 12.39
C PRO A 230 19.34 -37.94 13.25
N SER A 231 18.63 -38.20 14.34
CA SER A 231 18.83 -39.38 15.16
C SER A 231 18.35 -40.61 14.38
N GLU A 232 19.20 -41.64 14.25
CA GLU A 232 18.81 -42.94 13.68
C GLU A 232 17.69 -43.57 14.52
N PRO A 233 16.63 -44.13 13.90
CA PRO A 233 15.52 -44.72 14.64
C PRO A 233 15.93 -46.06 15.26
N ASP A 234 15.99 -46.09 16.60
CA ASP A 234 16.07 -47.30 17.42
C ASP A 234 14.72 -48.04 17.38
N ILE A 235 14.69 -49.24 16.79
CA ILE A 235 13.50 -50.08 16.71
C ILE A 235 13.44 -50.94 17.97
N ARG A 236 12.58 -50.56 18.92
CA ARG A 236 12.12 -51.45 20.00
C ARG A 236 10.60 -51.66 19.92
N PRO A 237 10.08 -52.90 20.02
CA PRO A 237 8.65 -53.15 19.90
C PRO A 237 7.92 -52.79 21.20
N GLU A 238 6.82 -52.04 21.07
CA GLU A 238 5.96 -51.59 22.17
C GLU A 238 4.73 -52.53 22.31
N PRO A 239 4.28 -52.89 23.54
CA PRO A 239 3.07 -53.68 23.75
C PRO A 239 1.77 -52.85 23.77
N GLU A 240 0.67 -53.53 23.43
CA GLU A 240 -0.66 -53.02 23.07
C GLU A 240 -1.56 -52.51 24.23
N ALA A 241 -2.29 -51.41 23.94
CA ALA A 241 -3.68 -51.02 24.29
C ALA A 241 -4.10 -50.76 25.78
N GLU A 242 -4.97 -49.83 26.21
CA GLU A 242 -5.91 -48.81 25.67
C GLU A 242 -6.57 -48.05 26.90
N PRO A 243 -7.64 -47.18 26.83
CA PRO A 243 -7.85 -45.84 26.22
C PRO A 243 -8.33 -44.75 27.25
N LYS A 244 -8.21 -43.41 27.08
CA LYS A 244 -9.08 -42.47 26.32
C LYS A 244 -8.63 -41.00 26.54
N PRO A 245 -8.69 -40.13 25.50
CA PRO A 245 -8.88 -38.69 25.72
C PRO A 245 -10.12 -38.12 24.99
N ARG A 246 -10.67 -37.03 25.55
CA ARG A 246 -11.76 -36.24 24.97
C ARG A 246 -11.25 -35.29 23.87
N LYS A 247 -11.78 -35.51 22.67
CA LYS A 247 -12.02 -34.64 21.49
C LYS A 247 -11.28 -33.30 21.41
N GLY A 248 -10.26 -33.28 20.55
CA GLY A 248 -9.80 -32.12 19.78
C GLY A 248 -9.96 -32.38 18.28
N ARG A 249 -10.34 -31.35 17.54
CA ARG A 249 -10.81 -31.32 16.13
C ARG A 249 -9.78 -31.89 15.15
N LYS A 250 -10.17 -32.88 14.33
CA LYS A 250 -9.33 -33.50 13.29
C LYS A 250 -9.03 -32.50 12.15
N SER A 251 -7.78 -32.03 12.04
CA SER A 251 -7.19 -31.68 10.75
C SER A 251 -6.74 -32.99 10.09
N GLY A 252 -7.24 -33.28 8.89
CA GLY A 252 -6.90 -34.50 8.17
C GLY A 252 -5.39 -34.67 8.03
N ALA A 253 -4.89 -35.84 8.41
CA ALA A 253 -3.53 -36.27 8.15
C ALA A 253 -3.28 -36.24 6.64
N GLY A 254 -2.48 -35.28 6.19
CA GLY A 254 -1.97 -35.26 4.84
C GLY A 254 -1.03 -36.45 4.67
N VAL A 255 -1.44 -37.39 3.82
CA VAL A 255 -0.54 -38.43 3.29
C VAL A 255 0.72 -37.75 2.79
N TYR A 256 1.87 -38.03 3.40
CA TYR A 256 3.17 -37.58 2.91
C TYR A 256 3.38 -38.18 1.53
N ARG A 257 3.15 -37.37 0.48
CA ARG A 257 3.49 -37.75 -0.89
C ARG A 257 4.94 -37.34 -1.13
N PRO A 258 5.82 -38.26 -1.53
CA PRO A 258 7.19 -37.93 -1.89
C PRO A 258 7.21 -36.77 -2.88
N ARG A 259 8.03 -35.75 -2.60
CA ARG A 259 8.12 -34.54 -3.43
C ARG A 259 8.67 -34.94 -4.80
N MET A 260 7.80 -35.00 -5.82
CA MET A 260 8.18 -35.41 -7.17
C MET A 260 9.30 -34.50 -7.71
N THR A 261 10.42 -35.07 -8.15
CA THR A 261 11.57 -34.34 -8.69
C THR A 261 11.23 -33.66 -10.01
N TRP A 262 12.00 -32.62 -10.38
CA TRP A 262 11.74 -31.81 -11.58
C TRP A 262 11.76 -32.65 -12.86
N GLU A 263 12.74 -33.54 -12.98
CA GLU A 263 12.88 -34.46 -14.13
C GLU A 263 11.69 -35.41 -14.26
N ALA A 264 11.23 -36.00 -13.15
CA ALA A 264 10.05 -36.85 -13.15
C ALA A 264 8.77 -36.09 -13.55
N ALA A 265 8.68 -34.80 -13.21
CA ALA A 265 7.57 -33.94 -13.61
C ALA A 265 7.55 -33.62 -15.10
N ILE A 266 8.71 -33.36 -15.71
CA ILE A 266 8.82 -33.14 -17.17
C ILE A 266 8.45 -34.42 -17.92
N THR A 267 9.02 -35.57 -17.53
CA THR A 267 8.74 -36.85 -18.21
C THR A 267 7.25 -37.21 -18.15
N LYS A 268 6.63 -37.01 -16.98
CA LYS A 268 5.19 -37.23 -16.82
C LYS A 268 4.36 -36.22 -17.62
N ALA A 269 4.78 -34.96 -17.67
CA ALA A 269 4.10 -33.92 -18.45
C ALA A 269 4.15 -34.24 -19.95
N ARG A 270 5.33 -34.54 -20.51
CA ARG A 270 5.49 -34.93 -21.92
C ARG A 270 4.59 -36.11 -22.30
N LYS A 271 4.54 -37.14 -21.45
CA LYS A 271 3.67 -38.30 -21.67
C LYS A 271 2.19 -37.95 -21.60
N ALA A 272 1.79 -37.06 -20.68
CA ALA A 272 0.39 -36.68 -20.51
C ALA A 272 -0.11 -35.71 -21.61
N THR A 273 0.78 -34.90 -22.17
CA THR A 273 0.44 -33.89 -23.19
C THR A 273 0.79 -34.30 -24.61
N ALA A 274 1.22 -35.54 -24.84
CA ALA A 274 1.65 -36.03 -26.16
C ALA A 274 0.58 -35.78 -27.24
N ASP A 275 -0.68 -36.11 -26.92
CA ASP A 275 -1.81 -36.02 -27.86
C ASP A 275 -2.56 -34.68 -27.80
N TRP A 276 -2.07 -33.70 -27.02
CA TRP A 276 -2.80 -32.45 -26.82
C TRP A 276 -2.55 -31.48 -27.96
N PRO A 277 -3.56 -30.74 -28.45
CA PRO A 277 -3.32 -29.64 -29.38
C PRO A 277 -2.53 -28.51 -28.70
N TYR A 278 -1.78 -27.71 -29.47
CA TYR A 278 -0.95 -26.63 -28.93
C TYR A 278 -1.76 -25.64 -28.08
N GLU A 279 -3.00 -25.36 -28.49
CA GLU A 279 -3.92 -24.46 -27.77
C GLU A 279 -4.33 -24.99 -26.39
N ALA A 280 -4.28 -26.31 -26.17
CA ALA A 280 -4.58 -26.94 -24.88
C ALA A 280 -3.38 -27.02 -23.92
N LEU A 281 -2.18 -26.61 -24.35
CA LEU A 281 -1.00 -26.49 -23.50
C LEU A 281 -1.09 -25.23 -22.64
N ASP A 282 -1.96 -25.27 -21.63
CA ASP A 282 -2.06 -24.22 -20.60
C ASP A 282 -1.82 -24.76 -19.18
N ALA A 283 -1.53 -23.85 -18.25
CA ALA A 283 -1.05 -24.17 -16.90
C ALA A 283 -2.09 -24.96 -16.07
N ASP A 284 -3.38 -24.70 -16.23
CA ASP A 284 -4.44 -25.37 -15.47
C ASP A 284 -4.69 -26.83 -15.91
N PRO A 285 -4.81 -27.14 -17.22
CA PRO A 285 -4.82 -28.52 -17.70
C PRO A 285 -3.59 -29.32 -17.29
N ILE A 286 -2.38 -28.75 -17.44
CA ILE A 286 -1.11 -29.41 -17.08
C ILE A 286 -1.05 -29.69 -15.57
N ARG A 287 -1.54 -28.75 -14.75
CA ARG A 287 -1.61 -28.92 -13.30
C ARG A 287 -2.48 -30.13 -12.92
N LYS A 288 -3.65 -30.27 -13.54
CA LYS A 288 -4.58 -31.39 -13.29
C LYS A 288 -3.99 -32.73 -13.73
N ALA A 289 -3.32 -32.77 -14.88
CA ALA A 289 -2.73 -34.00 -15.41
C ALA A 289 -1.49 -34.48 -14.62
N VAL A 290 -0.62 -33.55 -14.22
CA VAL A 290 0.65 -33.89 -13.54
C VAL A 290 0.47 -33.97 -12.02
N GLY A 291 -0.46 -33.21 -11.46
CA GLY A 291 -0.72 -33.12 -10.02
C GLY A 291 0.30 -32.23 -9.28
N CYS A 292 0.69 -31.10 -9.87
CA CYS A 292 1.72 -30.20 -9.34
C CYS A 292 1.13 -28.86 -8.82
N SER A 293 1.98 -27.99 -8.26
CA SER A 293 1.61 -26.62 -7.86
C SER A 293 1.40 -25.72 -9.09
N GLN A 294 0.67 -24.62 -8.91
CA GLN A 294 0.40 -23.66 -10.00
C GLN A 294 1.67 -23.04 -10.61
N GLU A 295 2.67 -22.76 -9.77
CA GLU A 295 3.94 -22.21 -10.25
C GLU A 295 4.68 -23.21 -11.13
N ARG A 296 4.66 -24.49 -10.74
CA ARG A 296 5.34 -25.56 -11.45
C ARG A 296 4.64 -25.94 -12.76
N SER A 297 3.31 -25.82 -12.84
CA SER A 297 2.59 -26.06 -14.09
C SER A 297 2.85 -24.98 -15.15
N ARG A 298 3.09 -23.72 -14.74
CA ARG A 298 3.53 -22.65 -15.66
C ARG A 298 4.91 -22.95 -16.23
N GLN A 299 5.87 -23.35 -15.39
CA GLN A 299 7.20 -23.73 -15.85
C GLN A 299 7.16 -24.93 -16.82
N LEU A 300 6.33 -25.94 -16.54
CA LEU A 300 6.14 -27.08 -17.45
C LEU A 300 5.50 -26.66 -18.78
N ARG A 301 4.52 -25.75 -18.75
CA ARG A 301 3.88 -25.21 -19.97
C ARG A 301 4.89 -24.52 -20.87
N ASP A 302 5.73 -23.66 -20.30
CA ASP A 302 6.68 -22.85 -21.07
C ASP A 302 7.76 -23.74 -21.72
N VAL A 303 8.20 -24.80 -21.00
CA VAL A 303 9.11 -25.83 -21.56
C VAL A 303 8.45 -26.62 -22.69
N LEU A 304 7.21 -27.09 -22.52
CA LEU A 304 6.50 -27.87 -23.54
C LEU A 304 6.19 -27.06 -24.80
N ARG A 305 5.86 -25.77 -24.66
CA ARG A 305 5.65 -24.87 -25.80
C ARG A 305 6.96 -24.61 -26.54
N ALA A 306 8.05 -24.33 -25.83
CA ALA A 306 9.36 -24.16 -26.43
C ALA A 306 9.83 -25.41 -27.20
N GLU A 307 9.51 -26.62 -26.72
CA GLU A 307 9.79 -27.87 -27.43
C GLU A 307 8.98 -28.02 -28.73
N ARG A 308 7.67 -27.72 -28.69
CA ARG A 308 6.78 -27.78 -29.85
C ARG A 308 7.07 -26.70 -30.89
N ASP A 309 7.52 -25.53 -30.46
CA ASP A 309 7.95 -24.44 -31.34
C ASP A 309 9.31 -24.76 -32.00
N ALA A 310 10.12 -25.63 -31.39
CA ALA A 310 11.41 -26.09 -31.93
C ALA A 310 11.31 -27.32 -32.86
N GLU A 311 10.23 -28.11 -32.79
CA GLU A 311 9.96 -29.24 -33.70
C GLU A 311 9.89 -28.86 -35.20
N PRO A 312 9.18 -27.79 -35.63
CA PRO A 312 9.17 -27.40 -37.04
C PRO A 312 10.54 -26.95 -37.55
N ALA A 313 11.43 -26.45 -36.69
CA ALA A 313 12.79 -26.07 -37.05
C ALA A 313 13.74 -27.29 -37.20
N ARG A 314 13.46 -28.41 -36.54
CA ARG A 314 14.23 -29.66 -36.70
C ARG A 314 13.82 -30.46 -37.93
N ASN A 315 12.54 -30.45 -38.28
CA ASN A 315 12.02 -31.18 -39.45
C ASN A 315 12.28 -30.45 -40.79
N ALA A 316 12.69 -29.18 -40.76
CA ALA A 316 13.06 -28.38 -41.94
C ALA A 316 14.51 -28.60 -42.41
N SER A 317 15.24 -29.58 -41.85
CA SER A 317 16.60 -29.92 -42.30
C SER A 317 16.70 -31.43 -42.57
N PRO A 318 16.52 -31.84 -43.84
CA PRO A 318 17.54 -32.69 -44.47
C PRO A 318 17.67 -32.42 -45.99
N ALA A 319 18.83 -31.92 -46.44
CA ALA A 319 19.42 -32.20 -47.76
C ALA A 319 20.81 -31.55 -47.86
N ALA A 320 21.85 -32.26 -47.40
CA ALA A 320 23.23 -32.03 -47.83
C ALA A 320 24.05 -33.29 -47.57
N VAL A 321 23.84 -34.31 -48.42
CA VAL A 321 24.90 -35.15 -48.98
C VAL A 321 24.59 -35.30 -50.46
#